data_AF-A0A2E0YQY1-F1
#
_entry.id   AF-A0A2E0YQY1-F1
#
_cell.length_a   1.000
_cell.length_b   1.000
_cell.length_c   1.000
_cell.angle_alpha   90.00
_cell.angle_beta   90.00
_cell.angle_gamma   90.00
#
_symmetry.space_group_name_H-M   'P 1'
#
loop_
_entity.id
_entity.type
_entity.pdbx_description
1 polymer ?
#
loop_
_entity_poly.entity_id
_entity_poly.type
_entity_poly.pdbx_seq_one_letter_code
_entity_poly.pdbx_strand_id
1 'polypeptide(L)'
;MRVLIVITAFIFMMPLRAQRSDFEAIDFWRADYMATQQQGEGLQQLPILVHHLTATLNTDVEKFRAIYYWVCHNIKGNYHLMRKNRNMIRKLENDPQALEAWNNTIQKEVFKTLLTSNETLCTGYAYLLKEMAALAGIESEIVHGTGIWNGNGSSSKDKSMHSWNAVKLNGKWYLCDATWSSGYIDMENLLFAFDYDDRFFLMEPEDFAKTHQPAQVKWELLPQEN
;
A
#
# COMPACT_ATOMS: atom_id res chain seq x y z
N MET A 1 -34.52 14.18 55.43
CA MET A 1 -34.34 14.31 53.96
C MET A 1 -32.93 13.86 53.62
N ARG A 2 -32.78 12.76 52.85
CA ARG A 2 -31.48 12.29 52.34
C ARG A 2 -31.28 12.92 50.96
N VAL A 3 -30.25 13.74 50.79
CA VAL A 3 -29.88 14.32 49.50
C VAL A 3 -29.03 13.29 48.76
N LEU A 4 -29.54 12.75 47.66
CA LEU A 4 -28.78 11.88 46.77
C LEU A 4 -27.94 12.79 45.86
N ILE A 5 -26.62 12.75 46.02
CA ILE A 5 -25.69 13.42 45.10
C ILE A 5 -25.44 12.43 43.95
N VAL A 6 -26.06 12.70 42.80
CA VAL A 6 -25.78 11.97 41.56
C VAL A 6 -24.50 12.56 40.96
N ILE A 7 -23.40 11.84 41.09
CA ILE A 7 -22.15 12.17 40.39
C ILE A 7 -22.31 11.68 38.95
N THR A 8 -22.55 12.59 38.01
CA THR A 8 -22.50 12.31 36.58
C THR A 8 -21.04 12.20 36.16
N ALA A 9 -20.56 10.97 35.98
CA ALA A 9 -19.27 10.71 35.35
C ALA A 9 -19.36 11.07 33.86
N PHE A 10 -18.77 12.19 33.46
CA PHE A 10 -18.50 12.47 32.05
C PHE A 10 -17.35 11.56 31.60
N ILE A 11 -17.71 10.47 30.92
CA ILE A 11 -16.75 9.66 30.18
C ILE A 11 -16.33 10.50 28.97
N PHE A 12 -15.14 11.08 29.03
CA PHE A 12 -14.52 11.73 27.88
C PHE A 12 -14.07 10.62 26.93
N MET A 13 -14.94 10.18 26.02
CA MET A 13 -14.52 9.36 24.88
C MET A 13 -13.60 10.23 24.05
N MET A 14 -12.29 9.96 24.11
CA MET A 14 -11.38 10.48 23.09
C MET A 14 -11.89 9.94 21.75
N PRO A 15 -12.18 10.80 20.75
CA PRO A 15 -12.51 10.29 19.44
C PRO A 15 -11.32 9.49 18.94
N LEU A 16 -11.54 8.23 18.58
CA LEU A 16 -10.62 7.46 17.76
C LEU A 16 -10.41 8.28 16.49
N ARG A 17 -9.27 8.98 16.41
CA ARG A 17 -8.96 9.79 15.24
C ARG A 17 -8.53 8.86 14.15
N ALA A 18 -9.37 8.76 13.13
CA ALA A 18 -9.07 8.05 11.92
C ALA A 18 -7.79 8.63 11.29
N GLN A 19 -6.82 7.79 10.93
CA GLN A 19 -5.66 8.10 10.11
C GLN A 19 -6.01 8.95 8.88
N ARG A 20 -7.00 8.56 8.08
CA ARG A 20 -7.43 9.40 6.94
C ARG A 20 -8.09 10.69 7.42
N SER A 21 -8.76 10.66 8.57
CA SER A 21 -9.44 11.84 9.11
C SER A 21 -8.49 12.97 9.53
N ASP A 22 -7.20 12.67 9.73
CA ASP A 22 -6.17 13.69 9.97
C ASP A 22 -6.08 14.70 8.81
N PHE A 23 -6.62 14.36 7.64
CA PHE A 23 -6.57 15.17 6.41
C PHE A 23 -7.95 15.52 5.85
N GLU A 24 -9.05 15.47 6.62
CA GLU A 24 -10.42 15.77 6.11
C GLU A 24 -10.56 17.15 5.47
N ALA A 25 -9.74 18.11 5.89
CA ALA A 25 -9.74 19.46 5.35
C ALA A 25 -9.00 19.60 4.00
N ILE A 26 -8.33 18.54 3.53
CA ILE A 26 -7.55 18.55 2.29
C ILE A 26 -8.38 17.89 1.18
N ASP A 27 -8.62 18.66 0.12
CA ASP A 27 -9.15 18.13 -1.13
C ASP A 27 -8.01 17.61 -2.00
N PHE A 28 -8.02 16.30 -2.26
CA PHE A 28 -7.01 15.62 -3.07
C PHE A 28 -7.16 15.82 -4.57
N TRP A 29 -8.20 16.51 -5.04
CA TRP A 29 -8.44 16.76 -6.46
C TRP A 29 -7.19 17.24 -7.21
N ARG A 30 -6.45 18.19 -6.64
CA ARG A 30 -5.25 18.73 -7.31
C ARG A 30 -4.15 17.67 -7.43
N ALA A 31 -3.94 16.85 -6.40
CA ALA A 31 -2.97 15.76 -6.42
C ALA A 31 -3.35 14.71 -7.46
N ASP A 32 -4.63 14.33 -7.51
CA ASP A 32 -5.18 13.36 -8.47
C ASP A 32 -5.07 13.93 -9.89
N TYR A 33 -5.37 15.21 -10.09
CA TYR A 33 -5.18 15.90 -11.36
C TYR A 33 -3.72 15.85 -11.82
N MET A 34 -2.75 16.20 -10.96
CA MET A 34 -1.33 16.11 -11.31
C MET A 34 -0.93 14.69 -11.73
N ALA A 35 -1.44 13.67 -11.05
CA ALA A 35 -1.22 12.27 -11.42
C ALA A 35 -1.80 11.93 -12.81
N THR A 36 -3.03 12.36 -13.11
CA THR A 36 -3.64 12.13 -14.43
C THR A 36 -2.88 12.82 -15.56
N GLN A 37 -2.30 14.00 -15.32
CA GLN A 37 -1.50 14.70 -16.33
C GLN A 37 -0.22 13.97 -16.71
N GLN A 38 0.27 13.07 -15.85
CA GLN A 38 1.47 12.26 -16.10
C GLN A 38 1.11 10.82 -16.52
N GLN A 39 -0.15 10.54 -16.87
CA GLN A 39 -0.55 9.18 -17.25
C GLN A 39 0.23 8.68 -18.47
N GLY A 40 0.72 7.45 -18.40
CA GLY A 40 1.51 6.81 -19.44
C GLY A 40 3.01 7.14 -19.41
N GLU A 41 3.46 8.03 -18.53
CA GLU A 41 4.89 8.28 -18.34
C GLU A 41 5.65 7.02 -17.92
N GLY A 42 6.87 6.89 -18.42
CA GLY A 42 7.73 5.75 -18.13
C GLY A 42 8.58 5.95 -16.87
N LEU A 43 9.16 4.86 -16.37
CA LEU A 43 10.01 4.89 -15.17
C LEU A 43 11.48 5.24 -15.45
N GLN A 44 11.86 5.54 -16.70
CA GLN A 44 13.25 5.79 -17.08
C GLN A 44 13.82 7.07 -16.46
N GLN A 45 12.98 8.07 -16.22
CA GLN A 45 13.36 9.36 -15.62
C GLN A 45 12.56 9.61 -14.34
N LEU A 46 12.59 8.65 -13.41
CA LEU A 46 11.81 8.67 -12.17
C LEU A 46 11.88 10.00 -11.38
N PRO A 47 13.06 10.67 -11.22
CA PRO A 47 13.11 11.96 -10.53
C PRO A 47 12.33 13.08 -11.23
N ILE A 48 12.28 13.09 -12.56
CA ILE A 48 11.53 14.09 -13.33
C ILE A 48 10.03 13.84 -13.17
N LEU A 49 9.61 12.58 -13.27
CA LEU A 49 8.22 12.20 -13.02
C LEU A 49 7.78 12.63 -11.61
N VAL A 50 8.55 12.32 -10.58
CA VAL A 50 8.24 12.73 -9.20
C VAL A 50 8.19 14.24 -9.07
N HIS A 51 9.12 14.97 -9.71
CA HIS A 51 9.07 16.43 -9.72
C HIS A 51 7.78 16.95 -10.35
N HIS A 52 7.38 16.45 -11.52
CA HIS A 52 6.12 16.86 -12.17
C HIS A 52 4.88 16.54 -11.32
N LEU A 53 4.87 15.39 -10.65
CA LEU A 53 3.76 15.01 -9.76
C LEU A 53 3.62 15.94 -8.55
N THR A 54 4.73 16.45 -8.03
CA THR A 54 4.77 17.04 -6.68
C THR A 54 5.06 18.53 -6.63
N ALA A 55 5.67 19.12 -7.67
CA ALA A 55 6.24 20.48 -7.61
C ALA A 55 5.23 21.60 -7.30
N THR A 56 3.95 21.40 -7.63
CA THR A 56 2.91 22.41 -7.42
C THR A 56 2.03 22.14 -6.18
N LEU A 57 2.31 21.06 -5.45
CA LEU A 57 1.55 20.63 -4.28
C LEU A 57 2.21 21.12 -3.00
N ASN A 58 1.40 21.55 -2.03
CA ASN A 58 1.89 22.31 -0.88
C ASN A 58 2.22 21.42 0.32
N THR A 59 1.51 20.31 0.49
CA THR A 59 1.65 19.42 1.64
C THR A 59 2.25 18.07 1.23
N ASP A 60 2.93 17.41 2.16
CA ASP A 60 3.51 16.09 1.91
C ASP A 60 2.44 15.02 1.64
N VAL A 61 1.25 15.16 2.24
CA VAL A 61 0.13 14.25 1.96
C VAL A 61 -0.42 14.44 0.55
N GLU A 62 -0.52 15.66 0.02
CA GLU A 62 -0.89 15.90 -1.38
C GLU A 62 0.16 15.34 -2.34
N LYS A 63 1.46 15.57 -2.04
CA LYS A 63 2.56 15.02 -2.85
C LYS A 63 2.54 13.50 -2.87
N PHE A 64 2.39 12.88 -1.69
CA PHE A 64 2.29 11.43 -1.57
C PHE A 64 1.04 10.90 -2.27
N ARG A 65 -0.09 11.62 -2.18
CA ARG A 65 -1.31 11.29 -2.91
C ARG A 65 -1.08 11.24 -4.41
N ALA A 66 -0.44 12.26 -5.00
CA ALA A 66 -0.18 12.30 -6.44
C ALA A 66 0.71 11.12 -6.88
N ILE A 67 1.75 10.79 -6.11
CA ILE A 67 2.61 9.62 -6.32
C ILE A 67 1.79 8.32 -6.25
N TYR A 68 1.05 8.14 -5.16
CA TYR A 68 0.25 6.94 -4.90
C TYR A 68 -0.78 6.71 -6.00
N TYR A 69 -1.53 7.76 -6.34
CA TYR A 69 -2.56 7.72 -7.36
C TYR A 69 -1.95 7.40 -8.73
N TRP A 70 -0.82 8.04 -9.09
CA TRP A 70 -0.12 7.74 -10.34
C TRP A 70 0.30 6.28 -10.41
N VAL A 71 0.92 5.75 -9.36
CA VAL A 71 1.32 4.33 -9.31
C VAL A 71 0.13 3.42 -9.52
N CYS A 72 -1.00 3.68 -8.84
CA CYS A 72 -2.17 2.82 -8.91
C CYS A 72 -2.86 2.80 -10.28
N HIS A 73 -2.68 3.84 -11.08
CA HIS A 73 -3.32 3.98 -12.40
C HIS A 73 -2.39 3.67 -13.58
N ASN A 74 -1.09 3.52 -13.34
CA ASN A 74 -0.10 3.34 -14.41
C ASN A 74 0.68 2.03 -14.30
N ILE A 75 0.73 1.43 -13.12
CA ILE A 75 1.44 0.17 -12.89
C ILE A 75 0.43 -0.96 -12.77
N LYS A 76 0.66 -2.06 -13.48
CA LYS A 76 -0.20 -3.25 -13.50
C LYS A 76 0.36 -4.38 -12.63
N GLY A 77 -0.51 -5.19 -12.05
CA GLY A 77 -0.12 -6.50 -11.52
C GLY A 77 0.25 -7.45 -12.66
N ASN A 78 1.33 -8.23 -12.51
CA ASN A 78 1.71 -9.24 -13.50
C ASN A 78 1.27 -10.65 -13.06
N TYR A 79 0.20 -11.17 -13.67
CA TYR A 79 -0.35 -12.49 -13.36
C TYR A 79 0.66 -13.63 -13.60
N HIS A 80 1.39 -13.60 -14.71
CA HIS A 80 2.32 -14.67 -15.06
C HIS A 80 3.47 -14.76 -14.07
N LEU A 81 4.02 -13.62 -13.68
CA LEU A 81 5.08 -13.49 -12.69
C LEU A 81 4.57 -13.90 -11.30
N MET A 82 3.34 -13.52 -10.95
CA MET A 82 2.69 -13.92 -9.70
C MET A 82 2.54 -15.44 -9.63
N ARG A 83 2.00 -16.06 -10.69
CA ARG A 83 1.82 -17.51 -10.79
C ARG A 83 3.15 -18.25 -10.76
N LYS A 84 4.15 -17.77 -11.51
CA LYS A 84 5.52 -18.31 -11.53
C LYS A 84 6.11 -18.30 -10.12
N ASN A 85 6.04 -17.16 -9.43
CA ASN A 85 6.58 -17.02 -8.08
C ASN A 85 5.87 -17.95 -7.08
N ARG A 86 4.53 -17.96 -7.09
CA ARG A 86 3.73 -18.83 -6.21
C ARG A 86 4.06 -20.31 -6.39
N ASN A 87 4.18 -20.77 -7.64
CA ASN A 87 4.52 -22.16 -7.93
C ASN A 87 5.94 -22.52 -7.45
N MET A 88 6.90 -21.62 -7.64
CA MET A 88 8.28 -21.84 -7.22
C MET A 88 8.43 -21.84 -5.69
N ILE A 89 7.78 -20.91 -4.99
CA ILE A 89 7.75 -20.89 -3.52
C ILE A 89 7.22 -22.21 -2.98
N ARG A 90 6.10 -22.71 -3.50
CA ARG A 90 5.53 -24.01 -3.08
C ARG A 90 6.49 -25.17 -3.35
N LYS A 91 7.17 -25.16 -4.50
CA LYS A 91 8.13 -26.21 -4.86
C LYS A 91 9.36 -26.22 -3.93
N LEU A 92 9.78 -25.05 -3.46
CA LEU A 92 11.01 -24.84 -2.68
C LEU A 92 10.74 -24.69 -1.18
N GLU A 93 9.52 -24.93 -0.71
CA GLU A 93 9.11 -24.68 0.69
C GLU A 93 9.97 -25.42 1.72
N ASN A 94 10.54 -26.58 1.35
CA ASN A 94 11.39 -27.41 2.21
C ASN A 94 12.90 -27.19 1.96
N ASP A 95 13.29 -26.20 1.15
CA ASP A 95 14.69 -25.88 0.84
C ASP A 95 14.94 -24.36 0.99
N PRO A 96 15.31 -23.90 2.20
CA PRO A 96 15.50 -22.48 2.48
C PRO A 96 16.58 -21.83 1.62
N GLN A 97 17.67 -22.55 1.30
CA GLN A 97 18.77 -22.03 0.50
C GLN A 97 18.34 -21.82 -0.96
N ALA A 98 17.61 -22.79 -1.52
CA ALA A 98 17.05 -22.66 -2.86
C ALA A 98 15.97 -21.56 -2.91
N LEU A 99 15.16 -21.41 -1.87
CA LEU A 99 14.17 -20.35 -1.76
C LEU A 99 14.81 -18.95 -1.71
N GLU A 100 15.90 -18.79 -0.97
CA GLU A 100 16.67 -17.53 -0.95
C GLU A 100 17.26 -17.21 -2.33
N ALA A 101 17.87 -18.19 -2.99
CA ALA A 101 18.38 -18.03 -4.35
C ALA A 101 17.27 -17.67 -5.36
N TRP A 102 16.08 -18.28 -5.21
CA TRP A 102 14.90 -17.94 -5.99
C TRP A 102 14.43 -16.51 -5.73
N ASN A 103 14.35 -16.08 -4.47
CA ASN A 103 13.95 -14.72 -4.09
C ASN A 103 14.85 -13.67 -4.75
N ASN A 104 16.16 -13.89 -4.75
CA ASN A 104 17.12 -13.02 -5.44
C ASN A 104 16.93 -13.00 -6.97
N THR A 105 16.52 -14.13 -7.55
CA THR A 105 16.28 -14.27 -8.99
C THR A 105 14.98 -13.56 -9.40
N ILE A 106 13.89 -13.85 -8.70
CA ILE A 106 12.58 -13.30 -9.02
C ILE A 106 12.54 -11.79 -8.75
N GLN A 107 13.25 -11.28 -7.75
CA GLN A 107 13.32 -9.84 -7.48
C GLN A 107 13.94 -9.07 -8.66
N LYS A 108 15.01 -9.60 -9.27
CA LYS A 108 15.62 -8.98 -10.46
C LYS A 108 14.66 -8.98 -11.64
N GLU A 109 13.90 -10.06 -11.82
CA GLU A 109 12.88 -10.16 -12.86
C GLU A 109 11.72 -9.19 -12.62
N VAL A 110 11.23 -9.08 -11.38
CA VAL A 110 10.19 -8.10 -10.97
C VAL A 110 10.62 -6.68 -11.31
N PHE A 111 11.82 -6.26 -10.90
CA PHE A 111 12.27 -4.88 -11.19
C PHE A 111 12.55 -4.63 -12.65
N LYS A 112 13.06 -5.63 -13.38
CA LYS A 112 13.22 -5.51 -14.83
C LYS A 112 11.87 -5.32 -15.50
N THR A 113 10.88 -6.16 -15.20
CA THR A 113 9.52 -6.06 -15.76
C THR A 113 8.85 -4.75 -15.39
N LEU A 114 9.04 -4.27 -14.15
CA LEU A 114 8.53 -2.98 -13.72
C LEU A 114 9.07 -1.84 -14.60
N LEU A 115 10.39 -1.79 -14.81
CA LEU A 115 11.02 -0.75 -15.62
C LEU A 115 10.70 -0.83 -17.12
N THR A 116 10.50 -2.04 -17.66
CA THR A 116 10.31 -2.21 -19.12
C THR A 116 8.86 -2.25 -19.56
N SER A 117 7.95 -2.63 -18.66
CA SER A 117 6.57 -2.96 -19.00
C SER A 117 5.54 -2.31 -18.08
N ASN A 118 5.97 -1.57 -17.05
CA ASN A 118 5.10 -1.03 -16.01
C ASN A 118 4.22 -2.12 -15.35
N GLU A 119 4.76 -3.33 -15.21
CA GLU A 119 4.07 -4.44 -14.54
C GLU A 119 4.91 -5.02 -13.42
N THR A 120 4.28 -5.46 -12.33
CA THR A 120 5.01 -5.87 -11.12
C THR A 120 4.22 -6.83 -10.23
N LEU A 121 4.84 -7.26 -9.13
CA LEU A 121 4.21 -7.83 -7.94
C LEU A 121 4.14 -6.78 -6.82
N CYS A 122 3.51 -7.15 -5.69
CA CYS A 122 3.41 -6.31 -4.51
C CYS A 122 4.76 -5.72 -4.05
N THR A 123 5.84 -6.49 -4.11
CA THR A 123 7.20 -6.01 -3.79
C THR A 123 7.64 -4.84 -4.66
N GLY A 124 7.35 -4.85 -5.97
CA GLY A 124 7.74 -3.75 -6.83
C GLY A 124 6.81 -2.54 -6.75
N TYR A 125 5.52 -2.72 -6.43
CA TYR A 125 4.66 -1.60 -6.02
C TYR A 125 5.23 -0.91 -4.78
N ALA A 126 5.52 -1.70 -3.74
CA ALA A 126 5.99 -1.16 -2.47
C ALA A 126 7.36 -0.47 -2.59
N TYR A 127 8.25 -1.03 -3.41
CA TYR A 127 9.52 -0.42 -3.75
C TYR A 127 9.35 0.88 -4.52
N LEU A 128 8.53 0.89 -5.58
CA LEU A 128 8.31 2.09 -6.38
C LEU A 128 7.74 3.24 -5.54
N LEU A 129 6.76 2.96 -4.69
CA LEU A 129 6.23 3.96 -3.75
C LEU A 129 7.31 4.51 -2.82
N LYS A 130 8.15 3.64 -2.25
CA LYS A 130 9.24 4.07 -1.35
C LYS A 130 10.24 4.97 -2.07
N GLU A 131 10.67 4.59 -3.26
CA GLU A 131 11.63 5.37 -4.06
C GLU A 131 11.04 6.72 -4.50
N MET A 132 9.80 6.74 -4.98
CA MET A 132 9.14 7.98 -5.37
C MET A 132 8.89 8.91 -4.17
N ALA A 133 8.50 8.36 -3.02
CA ALA A 133 8.37 9.12 -1.77
C ALA A 133 9.71 9.72 -1.34
N ALA A 134 10.80 8.94 -1.39
CA ALA A 134 12.13 9.41 -1.05
C ALA A 134 12.58 10.58 -1.95
N LEU A 135 12.32 10.49 -3.26
CA LEU A 135 12.59 11.57 -4.22
C LEU A 135 11.77 12.85 -3.94
N ALA A 136 10.59 12.71 -3.32
CA ALA A 136 9.76 13.83 -2.85
C ALA A 136 10.11 14.31 -1.43
N GLY A 137 11.11 13.72 -0.78
CA GLY A 137 11.52 14.06 0.59
C GLY A 137 10.60 13.48 1.68
N ILE A 138 9.82 12.44 1.37
CA ILE A 138 8.85 11.82 2.26
C ILE A 138 9.38 10.46 2.73
N GLU A 139 9.42 10.25 4.05
CA GLU A 139 9.85 8.97 4.61
C GLU A 139 8.80 7.89 4.34
N SER A 140 9.22 6.76 3.75
CA SER A 140 8.37 5.58 3.55
C SER A 140 9.17 4.30 3.80
N GLU A 141 8.52 3.33 4.43
CA GLU A 141 9.07 2.01 4.69
C GLU A 141 8.26 0.92 4.02
N ILE A 142 8.96 -0.08 3.48
CA ILE A 142 8.32 -1.30 2.97
C ILE A 142 8.02 -2.19 4.16
N VAL A 143 6.77 -2.58 4.29
CA VAL A 143 6.30 -3.52 5.30
C VAL A 143 6.06 -4.86 4.64
N HIS A 144 6.78 -5.88 5.11
CA HIS A 144 6.56 -7.26 4.70
C HIS A 144 5.61 -7.96 5.67
N GLY A 145 4.77 -8.83 5.16
CA GLY A 145 3.83 -9.57 5.99
C GLY A 145 3.02 -10.59 5.19
N THR A 146 1.83 -10.89 5.71
CA THR A 146 0.86 -11.78 5.08
C THR A 146 -0.39 -11.01 4.71
N GLY A 147 -0.77 -11.07 3.44
CA GLY A 147 -2.07 -10.59 2.96
C GLY A 147 -3.09 -11.72 3.03
N ILE A 148 -4.28 -11.39 3.51
CA ILE A 148 -5.42 -12.30 3.64
C ILE A 148 -6.51 -11.82 2.70
N TRP A 149 -6.66 -12.47 1.56
CA TRP A 149 -7.70 -12.14 0.60
C TRP A 149 -8.98 -12.92 0.91
N ASN A 150 -10.07 -12.20 1.16
CA ASN A 150 -11.41 -12.75 1.36
C ASN A 150 -12.20 -12.62 0.04
N GLY A 151 -11.86 -13.43 -0.96
CA GLY A 151 -12.59 -13.44 -2.23
C GLY A 151 -13.99 -14.07 -2.08
N ASN A 152 -14.97 -13.54 -2.81
CA ASN A 152 -16.32 -14.12 -2.92
C ASN A 152 -16.26 -15.49 -3.63
N GLY A 153 -16.03 -16.58 -2.91
CA GLY A 153 -16.22 -17.93 -3.45
C GLY A 153 -15.31 -19.04 -2.91
N SER A 154 -14.24 -18.70 -2.18
CA SER A 154 -13.43 -19.72 -1.49
C SER A 154 -13.79 -19.72 0.00
N SER A 155 -14.28 -20.84 0.51
CA SER A 155 -14.54 -21.06 1.94
C SER A 155 -13.26 -21.00 2.79
N SER A 156 -12.08 -20.89 2.16
CA SER A 156 -10.79 -20.67 2.80
C SER A 156 -10.23 -19.29 2.46
N LYS A 157 -9.80 -18.55 3.49
CA LYS A 157 -9.00 -17.33 3.37
C LYS A 157 -7.69 -17.64 2.63
N ASP A 158 -7.46 -17.05 1.45
CA ASP A 158 -6.18 -17.21 0.74
C ASP A 158 -5.14 -16.33 1.44
N LYS A 159 -4.13 -16.98 2.03
CA LYS A 159 -3.03 -16.31 2.72
C LYS A 159 -1.80 -16.40 1.86
N SER A 160 -1.19 -15.25 1.60
CA SER A 160 0.07 -15.20 0.85
C SER A 160 0.99 -14.14 1.40
N MET A 161 2.29 -14.32 1.20
CA MET A 161 3.28 -13.29 1.48
C MET A 161 2.94 -12.04 0.67
N HIS A 162 2.92 -10.89 1.33
CA HIS A 162 2.53 -9.62 0.76
C HIS A 162 3.49 -8.51 1.21
N SER A 163 3.50 -7.40 0.48
CA SER A 163 4.32 -6.23 0.80
C SER A 163 3.58 -4.96 0.44
N TRP A 164 3.61 -4.01 1.36
CA TRP A 164 2.92 -2.71 1.27
C TRP A 164 3.81 -1.62 1.90
N ASN A 165 3.29 -0.41 2.09
CA ASN A 165 4.06 0.69 2.66
C ASN A 165 3.46 1.22 3.95
N ALA A 166 4.35 1.64 4.86
CA ALA A 166 4.06 2.65 5.84
C ALA A 166 4.69 3.97 5.37
N VAL A 167 3.95 5.07 5.40
CA VAL A 167 4.43 6.40 5.02
C VAL A 167 4.35 7.33 6.22
N LYS A 168 5.35 8.20 6.39
CA LYS A 168 5.35 9.17 7.48
C LYS A 168 4.96 10.53 6.94
N LEU A 169 3.84 11.06 7.44
CA LEU A 169 3.29 12.36 7.05
C LEU A 169 3.08 13.19 8.31
N ASN A 170 3.53 14.44 8.33
CA ASN A 170 3.45 15.32 9.50
C ASN A 170 3.95 14.65 10.81
N GLY A 171 4.97 13.80 10.72
CA GLY A 171 5.56 13.09 11.87
C GLY A 171 4.83 11.83 12.34
N LYS A 172 3.67 11.48 11.77
CA LYS A 172 2.90 10.26 12.08
C LYS A 172 3.02 9.23 10.96
N TRP A 173 3.05 7.94 11.30
CA TRP A 173 3.06 6.85 10.32
C TRP A 173 1.63 6.46 9.92
N TYR A 174 1.45 6.16 8.63
CA TYR A 174 0.19 5.79 8.00
C TYR A 174 0.38 4.56 7.12
N LEU A 175 -0.65 3.71 7.00
CA LEU A 175 -0.59 2.48 6.19
C LEU A 175 -1.21 2.69 4.81
N CYS A 176 -0.58 2.14 3.78
CA CYS A 176 -1.18 2.09 2.45
C CYS A 176 -0.73 0.88 1.63
N ASP A 177 -1.57 0.45 0.69
CA ASP A 177 -1.26 -0.64 -0.24
C ASP A 177 -1.67 -0.33 -1.69
N ALA A 178 -0.68 0.12 -2.48
CA ALA A 178 -0.90 0.37 -3.90
C ALA A 178 -1.27 -0.89 -4.69
N THR A 179 -0.86 -2.08 -4.25
CA THR A 179 -1.16 -3.33 -4.98
C THR A 179 -2.66 -3.57 -5.01
N TRP A 180 -3.30 -3.52 -3.83
CA TRP A 180 -4.75 -3.74 -3.71
C TRP A 180 -5.57 -2.51 -4.07
N SER A 181 -5.00 -1.30 -3.98
CA SER A 181 -5.62 -0.11 -4.57
C SER A 181 -5.63 -0.11 -6.08
N SER A 182 -4.70 -0.76 -6.78
CA SER A 182 -4.59 -0.61 -8.25
C SER A 182 -5.70 -1.35 -9.01
N GLY A 183 -6.16 -2.47 -8.48
CA GLY A 183 -7.13 -3.35 -9.14
C GLY A 183 -6.86 -4.82 -8.85
N TYR A 184 -7.28 -5.69 -9.77
CA TYR A 184 -7.27 -7.14 -9.57
C TYR A 184 -6.84 -7.91 -10.83
N ILE A 185 -6.51 -9.19 -10.64
CA ILE A 185 -6.33 -10.11 -11.76
C ILE A 185 -7.68 -10.72 -12.12
N ASP A 186 -8.14 -10.46 -13.34
CA ASP A 186 -9.26 -11.16 -13.92
C ASP A 186 -8.85 -12.61 -14.22
N MET A 187 -9.45 -13.55 -13.48
CA MET A 187 -9.13 -14.97 -13.58
C MET A 187 -9.70 -15.65 -14.83
N GLU A 188 -10.65 -15.02 -15.54
CA GLU A 188 -11.15 -15.51 -16.83
C GLU A 188 -10.15 -15.19 -17.94
N ASN A 189 -9.70 -13.94 -17.98
CA ASN A 189 -8.79 -13.44 -19.03
C ASN A 189 -7.30 -13.60 -18.68
N LEU A 190 -6.98 -13.91 -17.41
CA LEU A 190 -5.62 -14.00 -16.86
C LEU A 190 -4.81 -12.71 -17.00
N LEU A 191 -5.50 -11.57 -17.06
CA LEU A 191 -4.94 -10.24 -17.22
C LEU A 191 -5.31 -9.35 -16.04
N PHE A 192 -4.48 -8.33 -15.80
CA PHE A 192 -4.78 -7.32 -14.80
C PHE A 192 -5.79 -6.31 -15.31
N ALA A 193 -6.80 -6.04 -14.48
CA ALA A 193 -7.79 -4.99 -14.68
C ALA A 193 -7.58 -3.90 -13.62
N PHE A 194 -7.48 -2.65 -14.07
CA PHE A 194 -7.51 -1.50 -13.16
C PHE A 194 -8.90 -1.38 -12.56
N ASP A 195 -8.97 -1.28 -11.25
CA ASP A 195 -10.20 -1.06 -10.48
C ASP A 195 -9.80 -0.33 -9.20
N TYR A 196 -9.62 0.99 -9.32
CA TYR A 196 -8.97 1.76 -8.29
C TYR A 196 -9.79 1.78 -6.99
N ASP A 197 -9.19 1.30 -5.90
CA ASP A 197 -9.79 1.31 -4.57
C ASP A 197 -9.05 2.26 -3.64
N ASP A 198 -9.66 3.41 -3.42
CA ASP A 198 -9.15 4.50 -2.60
C ASP A 198 -9.05 4.15 -1.11
N ARG A 199 -9.71 3.08 -0.66
CA ARG A 199 -9.77 2.70 0.77
C ARG A 199 -8.43 2.28 1.34
N PHE A 200 -7.51 1.75 0.51
CA PHE A 200 -6.16 1.38 0.95
C PHE A 200 -5.19 2.57 0.96
N PHE A 201 -5.63 3.79 0.63
CA PHE A 201 -4.81 4.99 0.82
C PHE A 201 -5.01 5.55 2.25
N LEU A 202 -3.96 5.48 3.08
CA LEU A 202 -3.96 5.94 4.47
C LEU A 202 -5.08 5.25 5.30
N MET A 203 -5.24 3.95 5.09
CA MET A 203 -6.29 3.16 5.74
C MET A 203 -6.07 3.06 7.25
N GLU A 204 -7.18 3.00 7.99
CA GLU A 204 -7.14 2.81 9.44
C GLU A 204 -6.42 1.52 9.85
N PRO A 205 -5.53 1.56 10.85
CA PRO A 205 -4.80 0.39 11.34
C PRO A 205 -5.71 -0.79 11.70
N GLU A 206 -6.82 -0.53 12.39
CA GLU A 206 -7.77 -1.55 12.82
C GLU A 206 -8.47 -2.23 11.63
N ASP A 207 -8.74 -1.48 10.56
CA ASP A 207 -9.31 -2.02 9.33
C ASP A 207 -8.25 -2.73 8.49
N PHE A 208 -7.07 -2.14 8.37
CA PHE A 208 -5.94 -2.68 7.63
C PHE A 208 -5.50 -4.03 8.22
N ALA A 209 -5.46 -4.16 9.55
CA ALA A 209 -5.09 -5.38 10.27
C ALA A 209 -6.05 -6.57 10.03
N LYS A 210 -7.28 -6.32 9.55
CA LYS A 210 -8.23 -7.40 9.21
C LYS A 210 -7.73 -8.25 8.03
N THR A 211 -6.91 -7.66 7.17
CA THR A 211 -6.42 -8.29 5.94
C THR A 211 -4.91 -8.27 5.79
N HIS A 212 -4.19 -7.42 6.53
CA HIS A 212 -2.73 -7.29 6.48
C HIS A 212 -2.10 -7.61 7.83
N GLN A 213 -1.31 -8.68 7.89
CA GLN A 213 -0.59 -9.10 9.09
C GLN A 213 0.91 -8.83 8.90
N PRO A 214 1.47 -7.74 9.48
CA PRO A 214 2.88 -7.42 9.31
C PRO A 214 3.78 -8.44 10.01
N ALA A 215 4.96 -8.69 9.46
CA ALA A 215 5.96 -9.54 10.09
C ALA A 215 6.60 -8.89 11.34
N GLN A 216 6.53 -7.56 11.44
CA GLN A 216 6.99 -6.81 12.61
C GLN A 216 5.80 -6.08 13.23
N VAL A 217 5.49 -6.40 14.50
CA VAL A 217 4.35 -5.85 15.25
C VAL A 217 4.30 -4.32 15.26
N LYS A 218 5.46 -3.65 15.24
CA LYS A 218 5.52 -2.17 15.18
C LYS A 218 4.76 -1.56 13.99
N TRP A 219 4.57 -2.33 12.92
CA TRP A 219 3.88 -1.88 11.71
C TRP A 219 2.37 -2.19 11.71
N GLU A 220 1.83 -2.76 12.79
CA GLU A 220 0.38 -2.85 12.96
C GLU A 220 -0.23 -1.46 13.15
N LEU A 221 0.54 -0.52 13.73
CA LEU A 221 0.12 0.85 14.07
C LEU A 221 -1.17 0.94 14.90
N LEU A 222 -1.55 -0.17 15.55
CA LEU A 222 -2.70 -0.21 16.45
C LEU A 222 -2.43 0.64 17.69
N PRO A 223 -3.47 1.29 18.24
CA PRO A 223 -3.39 1.94 19.54
C PRO A 223 -2.88 0.95 20.58
N GLN A 224 -1.92 1.36 21.40
CA GLN A 224 -1.56 0.58 22.58
C GLN A 224 -2.73 0.64 23.56
N GLU A 225 -3.32 -0.50 23.90
CA GLU A 225 -4.25 -0.58 25.02
C GLU A 225 -3.47 -0.20 26.29
N ASN A 226 -3.85 0.93 26.91
CA ASN A 226 -3.38 1.32 28.24
C ASN A 226 -4.22 0.66 29.32
#